data_AF-A0A973JGU5-F1
#
_entry.id   AF-A0A973JGU5-F1
#
_cell.length_a   1.000
_cell.length_b   1.000
_cell.length_c   1.000
_cell.angle_alpha   90.00
_cell.angle_beta   90.00
_cell.angle_gamma   90.00
#
_symmetry.space_group_name_H-M   'P 1'
#
loop_
_entity.id
_entity.type
_entity.pdbx_description
1 polymer ?
#
loop_
_entity_poly.entity_id
_entity_poly.type
_entity_poly.pdbx_seq_one_letter_code
_entity_poly.pdbx_strand_id
1 'polypeptide(L)'
;LAINRDIDAVKGKIQTFVSKYNDVASYINTQSSYDTEANKAGGILFGDGTLSSVKSDLTSLITQSVWGVSSQFSIMGLVGINLDNKGQLSVNDTTLTGYLKTNFNDVAALFMGQGVTSNGSLEYLAHTQNSKAGEYTVNITTAGQNIAGTINGEPATGSGQVLTGNAGNANTEGLSVKYTGTAIGDIGTIKLTTGVADLFSRILFNITDSYEGYVTFKETSLQSSIDGFKTKIEQMEAQLERKKEMMINRFVAMEMALDTMKNQSNWLAGQLTSAASAWSWA
;
A
#
# COMPACT_ATOMS: atom_id res chain seq x y z
N LEU A 1 0.28 47.66 -12.02
CA LEU A 1 0.62 46.33 -11.46
C LEU A 1 -0.42 45.34 -11.99
N ALA A 2 -0.01 44.27 -12.67
CA ALA A 2 -0.94 43.21 -13.08
C ALA A 2 -0.72 42.01 -12.16
N ILE A 3 -1.79 41.55 -11.51
CA ILE A 3 -1.77 40.33 -10.70
C ILE A 3 -2.03 39.17 -11.66
N ASN A 4 -0.98 38.39 -11.96
CA ASN A 4 -1.05 37.24 -12.86
C ASN A 4 -0.81 35.94 -12.09
N ARG A 5 -1.35 34.84 -12.61
CA ARG A 5 -1.11 33.49 -12.07
C ARG A 5 0.34 33.07 -12.36
N ASP A 6 0.99 32.46 -11.37
CA ASP A 6 2.31 31.87 -11.51
C ASP A 6 2.20 30.44 -12.07
N ILE A 7 2.10 30.37 -13.40
CA ILE A 7 1.97 29.10 -14.13
C ILE A 7 3.24 28.25 -14.02
N ASP A 8 4.41 28.88 -13.93
CA ASP A 8 5.69 28.18 -13.86
C ASP A 8 5.85 27.47 -12.51
N ALA A 9 5.43 28.10 -11.40
CA ALA A 9 5.39 27.45 -10.10
C ALA A 9 4.46 26.23 -10.08
N VAL A 10 3.27 26.33 -10.68
CA VAL A 10 2.32 25.20 -10.79
C VAL A 10 2.93 24.07 -11.63
N LYS A 11 3.52 24.41 -12.77
CA LYS A 11 4.19 23.44 -13.65
C LYS A 11 5.32 22.71 -12.94
N GLY A 12 6.15 23.41 -12.17
CA GLY A 12 7.22 22.81 -11.37
C GLY A 12 6.70 21.80 -10.34
N LYS A 13 5.56 22.07 -9.71
CA LYS A 13 4.92 21.11 -8.78
C LYS A 13 4.42 19.86 -9.50
N ILE A 14 3.80 20.02 -10.67
CA ILE A 14 3.35 18.89 -11.51
C ILE A 14 4.55 18.04 -11.95
N GLN A 15 5.64 18.66 -12.38
CA GLN A 15 6.87 17.94 -12.77
C GLN A 15 7.48 17.19 -11.58
N THR A 16 7.46 17.79 -10.39
CA THR A 16 7.93 17.12 -9.16
C THR A 16 7.07 15.90 -8.83
N PHE A 17 5.75 16.03 -8.93
CA PHE A 17 4.82 14.89 -8.77
C PHE A 17 5.14 13.77 -9.77
N VAL A 18 5.28 14.09 -11.06
CA VAL A 18 5.62 13.13 -12.11
C VAL A 18 6.94 12.43 -11.84
N SER A 19 7.96 13.17 -11.41
CA SER A 19 9.26 12.59 -11.02
C SER A 19 9.11 11.60 -9.88
N LYS A 20 8.38 11.95 -8.82
CA LYS A 20 8.20 11.08 -7.64
C LYS A 20 7.38 9.84 -7.94
N TYR A 21 6.34 9.96 -8.76
CA TYR A 21 5.63 8.80 -9.28
C TYR A 21 6.58 7.89 -10.09
N ASN A 22 7.41 8.47 -10.96
CA ASN A 22 8.35 7.71 -11.79
C ASN A 22 9.45 7.01 -10.97
N ASP A 23 9.92 7.60 -9.88
CA ASP A 23 10.85 6.97 -8.95
C ASP A 23 10.24 5.66 -8.39
N VAL A 24 8.97 5.72 -7.97
CA VAL A 24 8.24 4.55 -7.46
C VAL A 24 7.98 3.52 -8.57
N ALA A 25 7.50 3.96 -9.74
CA ALA A 25 7.25 3.07 -10.87
C ALA A 25 8.52 2.35 -11.33
N SER A 26 9.67 3.05 -11.34
CA SER A 26 10.98 2.49 -11.67
C SER A 26 11.41 1.43 -10.65
N TYR A 27 11.24 1.71 -9.35
CA TYR A 27 11.52 0.76 -8.29
C TYR A 27 10.66 -0.51 -8.44
N ILE A 28 9.35 -0.36 -8.64
CA ILE A 28 8.43 -1.48 -8.87
C ILE A 28 8.84 -2.30 -10.08
N ASN A 29 9.14 -1.66 -11.21
CA ASN A 29 9.55 -2.33 -12.44
C ASN A 29 10.87 -3.09 -12.26
N THR A 30 11.81 -2.52 -11.52
CA THR A 30 13.09 -3.19 -11.18
C THR A 30 12.83 -4.44 -10.35
N GLN A 31 12.02 -4.32 -9.30
CA GLN A 31 11.74 -5.43 -8.38
C GLN A 31 10.87 -6.53 -9.00
N SER A 32 10.04 -6.20 -9.98
CA SER A 32 9.17 -7.13 -10.71
C SER A 32 9.74 -7.61 -12.06
N SER A 33 11.02 -7.35 -12.33
CA SER A 33 11.66 -7.69 -13.60
C SER A 33 12.01 -9.17 -13.73
N TYR A 34 12.10 -9.64 -14.98
CA TYR A 34 12.58 -10.96 -15.36
C TYR A 34 13.80 -10.82 -16.26
N ASP A 35 14.87 -11.54 -15.94
CA ASP A 35 16.07 -11.64 -16.77
C ASP A 35 15.90 -12.80 -17.74
N THR A 36 15.61 -12.48 -19.00
CA THR A 36 15.41 -13.46 -20.07
C THR A 36 16.69 -14.16 -20.50
N GLU A 37 17.85 -13.53 -20.34
CA GLU A 37 19.14 -14.13 -20.74
C GLU A 37 19.57 -15.18 -19.72
N ALA A 38 19.42 -14.88 -18.43
CA ALA A 38 19.75 -15.79 -17.34
C ALA A 38 18.57 -16.69 -16.92
N ASN A 39 17.40 -16.58 -17.58
CA ASN A 39 16.19 -17.37 -17.33
C ASN A 39 15.77 -17.35 -15.85
N LYS A 40 15.85 -16.18 -15.19
CA LYS A 40 15.64 -16.03 -13.74
C LYS A 40 14.97 -14.70 -13.38
N ALA A 41 14.48 -14.60 -12.15
CA ALA A 41 14.00 -13.33 -11.60
C ALA A 41 15.09 -12.26 -11.65
N GLY A 42 14.77 -11.08 -12.20
CA GLY A 42 15.66 -9.92 -12.20
C GLY A 42 15.60 -9.14 -10.89
N GLY A 43 14.43 -9.08 -10.26
CA GLY A 43 14.22 -8.49 -8.93
C GLY A 43 13.72 -9.50 -7.89
N ILE A 44 13.93 -9.22 -6.61
CA ILE A 44 13.57 -10.16 -5.52
C ILE A 44 12.06 -10.34 -5.34
N LEU A 45 11.26 -9.38 -5.85
CA LEU A 45 9.80 -9.39 -5.78
C LEU A 45 9.16 -9.79 -7.11
N PHE A 46 9.91 -10.47 -7.99
CA PHE A 46 9.36 -10.99 -9.24
C PHE A 46 8.16 -11.92 -8.94
N GLY A 47 7.01 -11.61 -9.54
CA GLY A 47 5.77 -12.36 -9.32
C GLY A 47 5.06 -12.08 -7.97
N ASP A 48 5.52 -11.11 -7.17
CA ASP A 48 4.81 -10.77 -5.93
C ASP A 48 3.47 -10.08 -6.22
N GLY A 49 2.38 -10.69 -5.72
CA GLY A 49 1.02 -10.18 -5.93
C GLY A 49 0.78 -8.81 -5.26
N THR A 50 1.39 -8.56 -4.11
CA THR A 50 1.27 -7.27 -3.38
C THR A 50 1.87 -6.14 -4.20
N LEU A 51 3.07 -6.35 -4.73
CA LEU A 51 3.75 -5.38 -5.60
C LEU A 51 2.94 -5.12 -6.87
N SER A 52 2.33 -6.16 -7.45
CA SER A 52 1.42 -6.03 -8.59
C SER A 52 0.17 -5.21 -8.25
N SER A 53 -0.41 -5.40 -7.06
CA SER A 53 -1.55 -4.60 -6.58
C SER A 53 -1.18 -3.13 -6.43
N VAL A 54 -0.03 -2.81 -5.80
CA VAL A 54 0.48 -1.42 -5.72
C VAL A 54 0.58 -0.81 -7.11
N LYS A 55 1.21 -1.52 -8.06
CA LYS A 55 1.35 -1.02 -9.44
C LYS A 55 0.00 -0.74 -10.06
N SER A 56 -0.95 -1.67 -9.91
CA SER A 56 -2.30 -1.55 -10.47
C SER A 56 -3.05 -0.35 -9.87
N ASP A 57 -3.03 -0.18 -8.55
CA ASP A 57 -3.73 0.90 -7.86
C ASP A 57 -3.17 2.27 -8.26
N LEU A 58 -1.84 2.43 -8.27
CA LEU A 58 -1.19 3.68 -8.69
C LEU A 58 -1.45 3.99 -10.17
N THR A 59 -1.47 2.98 -11.04
CA THR A 59 -1.73 3.17 -12.47
C THR A 59 -3.20 3.51 -12.73
N SER A 60 -4.12 2.86 -12.01
CA SER A 60 -5.55 3.13 -12.07
C SER A 60 -5.85 4.59 -11.74
N LEU A 61 -5.20 5.13 -10.71
CA LEU A 61 -5.33 6.54 -10.30
C LEU A 61 -4.98 7.55 -11.39
N ILE A 62 -3.99 7.25 -12.22
CA ILE A 62 -3.56 8.13 -13.32
C ILE A 62 -4.57 8.11 -14.46
N THR A 63 -5.16 6.95 -14.71
CA THR A 63 -6.01 6.70 -15.90
C THR A 63 -7.49 6.96 -15.65
N GLN A 64 -7.93 6.99 -14.39
CA GLN A 64 -9.32 7.26 -14.05
C GLN A 64 -9.71 8.71 -14.35
N SER A 65 -10.99 8.91 -14.68
CA SER A 65 -11.58 10.24 -14.82
C SER A 65 -11.90 10.83 -13.45
N VAL A 66 -11.47 12.06 -13.22
CA VAL A 66 -11.82 12.85 -12.04
C VAL A 66 -13.24 13.39 -12.18
N TRP A 67 -14.11 13.01 -11.24
CA TRP A 67 -15.48 13.52 -11.19
C TRP A 67 -15.50 15.02 -10.91
N GLY A 68 -16.39 15.74 -11.58
CA GLY A 68 -16.57 17.18 -11.35
C GLY A 68 -15.65 18.08 -12.16
N VAL A 69 -14.68 17.51 -12.89
CA VAL A 69 -13.88 18.21 -13.88
C VAL A 69 -14.53 18.09 -15.26
N SER A 70 -14.39 19.11 -16.11
CA SER A 70 -14.82 19.03 -17.51
C SER A 70 -14.24 17.79 -18.20
N SER A 71 -15.03 17.11 -19.02
CA SER A 71 -14.63 15.86 -19.71
C SER A 71 -13.42 16.02 -20.62
N GLN A 72 -13.11 17.25 -21.06
CA GLN A 72 -11.90 17.56 -21.84
C GLN A 72 -10.62 17.58 -20.99
N PHE A 73 -10.74 17.66 -19.67
CA PHE A 73 -9.63 17.83 -18.73
C PHE A 73 -9.68 16.84 -17.56
N SER A 74 -10.62 15.90 -17.56
CA SER A 74 -10.88 15.03 -16.41
C SER A 74 -9.89 13.88 -16.25
N ILE A 75 -8.95 13.69 -17.19
CA ILE A 75 -7.90 12.67 -17.13
C ILE A 75 -6.54 13.35 -17.37
N MET A 76 -5.50 12.89 -16.67
CA MET A 76 -4.13 13.45 -16.78
C MET A 76 -3.59 13.44 -18.21
N GLY A 77 -3.86 12.39 -18.97
CA GLY A 77 -3.48 12.30 -20.39
C GLY A 77 -4.05 13.44 -21.24
N LEU A 78 -5.28 13.89 -20.94
CA LEU A 78 -5.95 14.96 -21.69
C LEU A 78 -5.33 16.34 -21.44
N VAL A 79 -4.64 16.53 -20.32
CA VAL A 79 -3.88 17.76 -20.02
C VAL A 79 -2.40 17.67 -20.39
N GLY A 80 -1.99 16.61 -21.12
CA GLY A 80 -0.63 16.42 -21.60
C GLY A 80 0.29 15.69 -20.64
N ILE A 81 -0.23 14.91 -19.68
CA ILE A 81 0.58 14.05 -18.82
C ILE A 81 0.27 12.59 -19.15
N ASN A 82 1.17 11.98 -19.92
CA ASN A 82 0.92 10.71 -20.57
C ASN A 82 1.57 9.56 -19.80
N LEU A 83 0.86 8.45 -19.70
CA LEU A 83 1.36 7.19 -19.19
C LEU A 83 1.85 6.32 -20.35
N ASP A 84 3.04 5.74 -20.22
CA ASP A 84 3.58 4.78 -21.19
C ASP A 84 3.23 3.31 -20.85
N ASN A 85 3.66 2.38 -21.70
CA ASN A 85 3.43 0.96 -21.51
C ASN A 85 4.23 0.33 -20.34
N LYS A 86 5.20 1.05 -19.77
CA LYS A 86 5.96 0.65 -18.58
C LYS A 86 5.34 1.21 -17.31
N GLY A 87 4.27 2.00 -17.43
CA GLY A 87 3.62 2.67 -16.33
C GLY A 87 4.38 3.90 -15.85
N GLN A 88 5.23 4.50 -16.68
CA GLN A 88 5.94 5.76 -16.39
C GLN A 88 5.18 6.95 -16.99
N LEU A 89 5.24 8.08 -16.30
CA LEU A 89 4.65 9.34 -16.72
C LEU A 89 5.64 10.19 -17.52
N SER A 90 5.12 10.89 -18.52
CA SER A 90 5.82 11.92 -19.27
C SER A 90 4.95 13.18 -19.38
N VAL A 91 5.59 14.36 -19.43
CA VAL A 91 4.88 15.64 -19.53
C VAL A 91 5.13 16.25 -20.91
N ASN A 92 4.04 16.52 -21.64
CA ASN A 92 4.06 17.38 -22.81
C ASN A 92 3.97 18.85 -22.35
N ASP A 93 5.13 19.49 -22.20
CA ASP A 93 5.25 20.85 -21.66
C ASP A 93 4.43 21.88 -22.44
N THR A 94 4.40 21.78 -23.77
CA THR A 94 3.63 22.69 -24.63
C THR A 94 2.13 22.58 -24.38
N THR A 95 1.61 21.35 -24.31
CA THR A 95 0.17 21.10 -24.07
C THR A 95 -0.24 21.54 -22.68
N LEU A 96 0.53 21.13 -21.66
CA LEU A 96 0.24 21.49 -20.27
C LEU A 96 0.30 23.01 -20.07
N THR A 97 1.32 23.68 -20.62
CA THR A 97 1.44 25.15 -20.53
C THR A 97 0.29 25.85 -21.26
N GLY A 98 -0.18 25.31 -22.39
CA GLY A 98 -1.35 25.81 -23.10
C GLY A 98 -2.60 25.80 -22.22
N TYR A 99 -2.94 24.65 -21.64
CA TYR A 99 -4.12 24.53 -20.79
C TYR A 99 -4.02 25.25 -19.45
N LEU A 100 -2.83 25.36 -18.86
CA LEU A 100 -2.64 26.20 -17.66
C LEU A 100 -2.90 27.69 -17.95
N LYS A 101 -2.76 28.15 -19.20
CA LYS A 101 -3.10 29.52 -19.61
C LYS A 101 -4.59 29.70 -19.89
N THR A 102 -5.22 28.75 -20.61
CA THR A 102 -6.60 28.91 -21.12
C THR A 102 -7.66 28.31 -20.20
N ASN A 103 -7.32 27.25 -19.47
CA ASN A 103 -8.25 26.39 -18.70
C ASN A 103 -7.71 26.12 -17.29
N PHE A 104 -7.10 27.12 -16.67
CA PHE A 104 -6.42 26.98 -15.37
C PHE A 104 -7.27 26.30 -14.30
N ASN A 105 -8.55 26.69 -14.17
CA ASN A 105 -9.42 26.13 -13.13
C ASN A 105 -9.73 24.65 -13.36
N ASP A 106 -9.89 24.21 -14.61
CA ASP A 106 -10.12 22.80 -14.94
C ASP A 106 -8.86 21.97 -14.65
N VAL A 107 -7.68 22.48 -15.03
CA VAL A 107 -6.41 21.81 -14.72
C VAL A 107 -6.17 21.79 -13.19
N ALA A 108 -6.48 22.87 -12.49
CA ALA A 108 -6.37 22.92 -11.03
C ALA A 108 -7.30 21.90 -10.35
N ALA A 109 -8.56 21.80 -10.81
CA ALA A 109 -9.55 20.86 -10.33
C ALA A 109 -9.19 19.39 -10.58
N LEU A 110 -8.45 19.13 -11.67
CA LEU A 110 -7.91 17.80 -11.94
C LEU A 110 -6.94 17.35 -10.84
N PHE A 111 -6.10 18.24 -10.32
CA PHE A 111 -5.10 17.88 -9.31
C PHE A 111 -5.58 18.04 -7.88
N MET A 112 -6.30 19.11 -7.58
CA MET A 112 -6.65 19.49 -6.21
C MET A 112 -8.12 19.25 -5.93
N GLY A 113 -8.45 18.78 -4.73
CA GLY A 113 -9.81 18.82 -4.24
C GLY A 113 -10.32 20.25 -4.10
N GLN A 114 -11.53 20.49 -4.57
CA GLN A 114 -12.17 21.79 -4.49
C GLN A 114 -13.68 21.65 -4.31
N GLY A 115 -14.29 22.61 -3.62
CA GLY A 115 -15.74 22.79 -3.59
C GLY A 115 -16.15 24.01 -4.39
N VAL A 116 -17.09 23.84 -5.31
CA VAL A 116 -17.73 24.94 -6.05
C VAL A 116 -19.16 25.07 -5.55
N THR A 117 -19.56 26.26 -5.12
CA THR A 117 -20.90 26.53 -4.59
C THR A 117 -21.79 27.15 -5.65
N SER A 118 -23.10 26.88 -5.59
CA SER A 118 -24.07 27.37 -6.58
C SER A 118 -24.37 28.87 -6.46
N ASN A 119 -24.03 29.51 -5.34
CA ASN A 119 -24.29 30.92 -5.07
C ASN A 119 -23.29 31.50 -4.07
N GLY A 120 -23.31 32.84 -3.92
CA GLY A 120 -22.39 33.57 -3.04
C GLY A 120 -22.73 33.54 -1.54
N SER A 121 -23.89 32.98 -1.14
CA SER A 121 -24.21 32.78 0.27
C SER A 121 -23.58 31.51 0.85
N LEU A 122 -23.09 30.63 -0.02
CA LEU A 122 -22.36 29.43 0.33
C LEU A 122 -20.87 29.57 0.04
N GLU A 123 -20.05 29.14 0.99
CA GLU A 123 -18.59 29.11 0.87
C GLU A 123 -18.08 27.72 1.28
N TYR A 124 -17.42 27.02 0.35
CA TYR A 124 -16.71 25.79 0.66
C TYR A 124 -15.53 26.09 1.59
N LEU A 125 -15.40 25.33 2.68
CA LEU A 125 -14.28 25.49 3.61
C LEU A 125 -13.28 24.34 3.51
N ALA A 126 -13.75 23.11 3.70
CA ALA A 126 -12.87 21.95 3.80
C ALA A 126 -13.64 20.65 3.53
N HIS A 127 -12.88 19.58 3.28
CA HIS A 127 -13.39 18.22 3.25
C HIS A 127 -12.33 17.29 3.85
N THR A 128 -12.69 16.04 4.11
CA THR A 128 -11.76 15.01 4.61
C THR A 128 -11.63 13.87 3.61
N GLN A 129 -10.78 12.90 3.94
CA GLN A 129 -10.62 11.66 3.19
C GLN A 129 -11.91 10.82 3.10
N ASN A 130 -12.85 11.05 4.04
CA ASN A 130 -14.13 10.34 4.10
C ASN A 130 -15.23 11.04 3.29
N SER A 131 -15.02 12.31 2.92
CA SER A 131 -15.92 13.01 2.01
C SER A 131 -15.80 12.43 0.59
N LYS A 132 -16.92 12.11 -0.04
CA LYS A 132 -16.93 11.60 -1.43
C LYS A 132 -17.08 12.74 -2.43
N ALA A 133 -16.52 12.60 -3.63
CA ALA A 133 -16.82 13.53 -4.72
C ALA A 133 -18.31 13.46 -5.07
N GLY A 134 -18.94 14.61 -5.31
CA GLY A 134 -20.38 14.66 -5.55
C GLY A 134 -20.93 16.07 -5.55
N GLU A 135 -22.19 16.20 -5.97
CA GLU A 135 -22.95 17.43 -5.83
C GLU A 135 -23.97 17.24 -4.71
N TYR A 136 -23.95 18.17 -3.75
CA TYR A 136 -24.67 18.04 -2.50
C TYR A 136 -25.55 19.25 -2.28
N THR A 137 -26.85 19.02 -2.06
CA THR A 137 -27.76 20.07 -1.60
C THR A 137 -27.41 20.47 -0.17
N VAL A 138 -27.52 21.75 0.16
CA VAL A 138 -27.33 22.22 1.53
C VAL A 138 -28.66 22.77 2.01
N ASN A 139 -29.18 22.18 3.08
CA ASN A 139 -30.45 22.57 3.68
C ASN A 139 -30.23 23.15 5.07
N ILE A 140 -30.81 24.31 5.33
CA ILE A 140 -30.75 24.99 6.63
C ILE A 140 -32.09 24.84 7.34
N THR A 141 -32.10 24.21 8.52
CA THR A 141 -33.28 24.07 9.37
C THR A 141 -33.37 25.17 10.43
N THR A 142 -32.23 25.70 10.86
CA THR A 142 -32.15 26.84 11.78
C THR A 142 -31.10 27.83 11.24
N ALA A 143 -31.49 29.09 11.05
CA ALA A 143 -30.58 30.17 10.66
C ALA A 143 -30.24 31.07 11.86
N GLY A 144 -29.16 31.86 11.76
CA GLY A 144 -28.74 32.81 12.79
C GLY A 144 -27.30 32.55 13.26
N GLN A 145 -27.03 32.76 14.55
CA GLN A 145 -25.67 32.65 15.11
C GLN A 145 -25.14 31.22 15.12
N ASN A 146 -26.00 30.22 15.28
CA ASN A 146 -25.66 28.81 15.17
C ASN A 146 -26.61 28.17 14.18
N ILE A 147 -26.12 27.91 12.98
CA ILE A 147 -26.92 27.26 11.96
C ILE A 147 -27.13 25.78 12.30
N ALA A 148 -28.22 25.19 11.83
CA ALA A 148 -28.43 23.76 11.85
C ALA A 148 -28.99 23.33 10.50
N GLY A 149 -28.73 22.10 10.08
CA GLY A 149 -29.09 21.67 8.74
C GLY A 149 -28.58 20.30 8.35
N THR A 150 -28.69 20.02 7.05
CA THR A 150 -28.20 18.78 6.43
C THR A 150 -27.39 19.11 5.18
N ILE A 151 -26.48 18.21 4.83
CA ILE A 151 -25.77 18.23 3.56
C ILE A 151 -26.20 16.96 2.82
N ASN A 152 -26.82 17.09 1.66
CA ASN A 152 -27.39 16.01 0.88
C ASN A 152 -28.39 15.13 1.67
N GLY A 153 -29.13 15.73 2.59
CA GLY A 153 -30.02 15.01 3.52
C GLY A 153 -29.30 14.25 4.64
N GLU A 154 -27.97 14.16 4.64
CA GLU A 154 -27.19 13.60 5.74
C GLU A 154 -27.03 14.64 6.86
N PRO A 155 -27.10 14.24 8.15
CA PRO A 155 -27.04 15.17 9.27
C PRO A 155 -25.69 15.89 9.32
N ALA A 156 -25.74 17.20 9.60
CA ALA A 156 -24.55 18.04 9.75
C ALA A 156 -24.59 18.82 11.07
N THR A 157 -23.45 18.89 11.74
CA THR A 157 -23.27 19.68 12.96
C THR A 157 -22.97 21.11 12.59
N GLY A 158 -23.75 22.03 13.14
CA GLY A 158 -23.50 23.46 12.97
C GLY A 158 -22.70 24.06 14.11
N SER A 159 -21.73 24.90 13.75
CA SER A 159 -20.95 25.73 14.68
C SER A 159 -20.79 27.11 14.07
N GLY A 160 -21.42 28.13 14.67
CA GLY A 160 -21.47 29.44 14.07
C GLY A 160 -22.26 29.42 12.75
N GLN A 161 -21.63 29.93 11.70
CA GLN A 161 -22.12 29.89 10.31
C GLN A 161 -21.59 28.69 9.51
N VAL A 162 -20.97 27.70 10.15
CA VAL A 162 -20.38 26.53 9.49
C VAL A 162 -21.21 25.29 9.76
N LEU A 163 -21.62 24.58 8.72
CA LEU A 163 -22.12 23.21 8.78
C LEU A 163 -21.01 22.23 8.42
N THR A 164 -20.84 21.20 9.21
CA THR A 164 -19.90 20.10 8.95
C THR A 164 -20.65 18.77 8.99
N GLY A 165 -20.54 17.97 7.92
CA GLY A 165 -21.15 16.64 7.90
C GLY A 165 -20.58 15.72 8.97
N ASN A 166 -21.45 14.96 9.62
CA ASN A 166 -21.12 14.18 10.81
C ASN A 166 -20.25 12.95 10.51
N ALA A 167 -19.54 12.47 11.53
CA ALA A 167 -18.84 11.19 11.48
C ALA A 167 -19.83 10.03 11.24
N GLY A 168 -19.47 9.10 10.36
CA GLY A 168 -20.32 7.97 9.95
C GLY A 168 -21.27 8.29 8.79
N ASN A 169 -21.30 9.54 8.30
CA ASN A 169 -22.05 9.90 7.10
C ASN A 169 -21.47 9.18 5.87
N ALA A 170 -22.35 8.66 5.00
CA ALA A 170 -21.90 7.85 3.89
C ALA A 170 -21.20 8.67 2.79
N ASN A 171 -21.49 9.97 2.67
CA ASN A 171 -20.97 10.82 1.59
C ASN A 171 -20.36 12.13 2.09
N THR A 172 -20.92 12.74 3.13
CA THR A 172 -20.57 14.11 3.53
C THR A 172 -19.71 14.18 4.79
N GLU A 173 -19.17 13.06 5.28
CA GLU A 173 -18.38 13.05 6.51
C GLU A 173 -17.21 14.04 6.43
N GLY A 174 -17.18 15.01 7.35
CA GLY A 174 -16.14 16.03 7.43
C GLY A 174 -16.17 17.08 6.31
N LEU A 175 -17.19 17.08 5.43
CA LEU A 175 -17.41 18.16 4.48
C LEU A 175 -17.94 19.39 5.23
N SER A 176 -17.21 20.50 5.16
CA SER A 176 -17.55 21.76 5.82
C SER A 176 -17.91 22.85 4.82
N VAL A 177 -19.06 23.48 5.05
CA VAL A 177 -19.59 24.59 4.25
C VAL A 177 -20.01 25.72 5.18
N LYS A 178 -19.68 26.95 4.80
CA LYS A 178 -20.13 28.16 5.49
C LYS A 178 -21.31 28.77 4.77
N TYR A 179 -22.31 29.19 5.55
CA TYR A 179 -23.51 29.85 5.05
C TYR A 179 -23.67 31.22 5.70
N THR A 180 -23.70 32.28 4.89
CA THR A 180 -23.78 33.67 5.35
C THR A 180 -25.17 34.28 5.17
N GLY A 181 -26.12 33.53 4.60
CA GLY A 181 -27.49 33.99 4.41
C GLY A 181 -28.36 33.86 5.66
N THR A 182 -29.62 34.27 5.51
CA THR A 182 -30.62 34.26 6.60
C THR A 182 -31.82 33.37 6.30
N ALA A 183 -31.99 32.94 5.04
CA ALA A 183 -33.05 32.03 4.63
C ALA A 183 -32.83 30.62 5.20
N ILE A 184 -33.94 29.91 5.39
CA ILE A 184 -33.99 28.48 5.75
C ILE A 184 -34.54 27.68 4.56
N GLY A 185 -34.41 26.36 4.62
CA GLY A 185 -34.77 25.45 3.53
C GLY A 185 -33.57 25.12 2.64
N ASP A 186 -33.83 24.79 1.38
CA ASP A 186 -32.78 24.59 0.38
C ASP A 186 -32.14 25.93 0.03
N ILE A 187 -30.84 26.06 0.30
CA ILE A 187 -30.09 27.29 0.07
C ILE A 187 -29.08 27.15 -1.07
N GLY A 188 -29.07 26.03 -1.79
CA GLY A 188 -28.19 25.76 -2.93
C GLY A 188 -27.37 24.47 -2.82
N THR A 189 -26.46 24.29 -3.78
CA THR A 189 -25.60 23.11 -3.88
C THR A 189 -24.12 23.44 -3.69
N ILE A 190 -23.38 22.43 -3.24
CA ILE A 190 -21.93 22.38 -3.28
C ILE A 190 -21.49 21.18 -4.11
N LYS A 191 -20.68 21.45 -5.14
CA LYS A 191 -20.03 20.46 -5.98
C LYS A 191 -18.61 20.21 -5.46
N LEU A 192 -18.41 19.08 -4.78
CA LEU A 192 -17.11 18.64 -4.28
C LEU A 192 -16.40 17.79 -5.34
N THR A 193 -15.28 18.29 -5.84
CA THR A 193 -14.35 17.55 -6.71
C THR A 193 -13.23 16.99 -5.85
N THR A 194 -12.87 15.73 -6.05
CA THR A 194 -11.69 15.11 -5.43
C THR A 194 -10.62 14.94 -6.50
N GLY A 195 -9.60 15.79 -6.46
CA GLY A 195 -8.54 15.79 -7.46
C GLY A 195 -7.61 14.58 -7.33
N VAL A 196 -6.74 14.38 -8.32
CA VAL A 196 -5.75 13.31 -8.36
C VAL A 196 -4.90 13.29 -7.08
N ALA A 197 -4.48 14.44 -6.53
CA ALA A 197 -3.66 14.47 -5.32
C ALA A 197 -4.38 13.87 -4.10
N ASP A 198 -5.67 14.15 -3.93
CA ASP A 198 -6.47 13.57 -2.84
C ASP A 198 -6.67 12.06 -3.05
N LEU A 199 -6.90 11.63 -4.30
CA LEU A 199 -7.05 10.22 -4.63
C LEU A 199 -5.75 9.44 -4.37
N PHE A 200 -4.60 10.01 -4.73
CA PHE A 200 -3.28 9.46 -4.35
C PHE A 200 -3.10 9.43 -2.84
N SER A 201 -3.43 10.49 -2.12
CA SER A 201 -3.30 10.52 -0.66
C SER A 201 -4.10 9.40 0.00
N ARG A 202 -5.35 9.18 -0.44
CA ARG A 202 -6.23 8.15 0.11
C ARG A 202 -5.72 6.74 -0.17
N ILE A 203 -5.29 6.47 -1.40
CA ILE A 203 -4.75 5.16 -1.75
C ILE A 203 -3.43 4.93 -1.04
N LEU A 204 -2.48 5.87 -1.10
CA LEU A 204 -1.20 5.74 -0.39
C LEU A 204 -1.41 5.47 1.09
N PHE A 205 -2.38 6.13 1.74
CA PHE A 205 -2.77 5.81 3.11
C PHE A 205 -3.15 4.33 3.27
N ASN A 206 -4.05 3.78 2.44
CA ASN A 206 -4.40 2.36 2.48
C ASN A 206 -3.26 1.40 2.11
N ILE A 207 -2.25 1.85 1.35
CA ILE A 207 -1.06 1.04 1.05
C ILE A 207 -0.13 0.99 2.27
N THR A 208 0.14 2.16 2.87
CA THR A 208 1.24 2.37 3.83
C THR A 208 0.81 2.50 5.28
N ASP A 209 -0.49 2.44 5.57
CA ASP A 209 -0.99 2.52 6.94
C ASP A 209 -0.36 1.44 7.80
N SER A 210 0.14 1.82 8.98
CA SER A 210 0.92 0.95 9.84
C SER A 210 0.10 -0.12 10.56
N TYR A 211 -1.23 -0.09 10.45
CA TYR A 211 -2.13 -1.02 11.13
C TYR A 211 -2.95 -1.85 10.14
N GLU A 212 -3.52 -1.21 9.12
CA GLU A 212 -4.43 -1.81 8.15
C GLU A 212 -3.88 -1.79 6.71
N GLY A 213 -2.67 -1.25 6.51
CA GLY A 213 -2.05 -1.19 5.21
C GLY A 213 -1.69 -2.57 4.67
N TYR A 214 -1.97 -2.84 3.40
CA TYR A 214 -1.68 -4.16 2.83
C TYR A 214 -0.18 -4.44 2.65
N VAL A 215 0.67 -3.41 2.60
CA VAL A 215 2.12 -3.60 2.70
C VAL A 215 2.51 -4.08 4.10
N THR A 216 1.91 -3.51 5.14
CA THR A 216 2.13 -3.95 6.53
C THR A 216 1.59 -5.36 6.77
N PHE A 217 0.45 -5.73 6.19
CA PHE A 217 -0.03 -7.11 6.23
C PHE A 217 0.96 -8.08 5.58
N LYS A 218 1.55 -7.70 4.44
CA LYS A 218 2.59 -8.51 3.78
C LYS A 218 3.84 -8.64 4.65
N GLU A 219 4.30 -7.54 5.27
CA GLU A 219 5.43 -7.55 6.21
C GLU A 219 5.18 -8.50 7.39
N THR A 220 4.01 -8.39 8.02
CA THR A 220 3.61 -9.25 9.15
C THR A 220 3.54 -10.72 8.76
N SER A 221 3.03 -11.03 7.56
CA SER A 221 2.97 -12.39 7.02
C SER A 221 4.36 -12.98 6.76
N LEU A 222 5.27 -12.17 6.20
CA LEU A 222 6.67 -12.57 6.00
C LEU A 222 7.38 -12.79 7.34
N GLN A 223 7.16 -11.92 8.33
CA GLN A 223 7.71 -12.07 9.67
C GLN A 223 7.24 -13.36 10.34
N SER A 224 5.94 -13.67 10.23
CA SER A 224 5.38 -14.93 10.74
C SER A 224 5.99 -16.16 10.06
N SER A 225 6.25 -16.07 8.75
CA SER A 225 6.92 -17.14 8.00
C SER A 225 8.37 -17.33 8.45
N ILE A 226 9.09 -16.23 8.67
CA ILE A 226 10.46 -16.23 9.20
C ILE A 226 10.50 -16.91 10.57
N ASP A 227 9.57 -16.56 11.46
CA ASP A 227 9.56 -17.13 12.80
C ASP A 227 9.19 -18.62 12.80
N GLY A 228 8.26 -19.04 11.94
CA GLY A 228 7.98 -20.46 11.71
C GLY A 228 9.20 -21.23 11.19
N PHE A 229 9.98 -20.63 10.29
CA PHE A 229 11.24 -21.24 9.82
C PHE A 229 12.29 -21.33 10.92
N LYS A 230 12.43 -20.32 11.78
CA LYS A 230 13.35 -20.38 12.94
C LYS A 230 13.01 -21.55 13.86
N THR A 231 11.73 -21.68 14.25
CA THR A 231 11.30 -22.80 15.11
C THR A 231 11.58 -24.16 14.45
N LYS A 232 11.39 -24.28 13.12
CA LYS A 232 11.71 -25.51 12.40
C LYS A 232 13.21 -25.82 12.41
N ILE A 233 14.05 -24.81 12.23
CA ILE A 233 15.52 -24.96 12.29
C ILE A 233 15.93 -25.46 13.66
N GLU A 234 15.44 -24.85 14.74
CA GLU A 234 15.73 -25.26 16.12
C GLU A 234 15.34 -26.73 16.38
N GLN A 235 14.16 -27.14 15.90
CA GLN A 235 13.72 -28.54 16.03
C GLN A 235 14.61 -29.52 15.24
N MET A 236 15.06 -29.13 14.04
CA MET A 236 15.96 -29.96 13.23
C MET A 236 17.35 -30.08 13.88
N GLU A 237 17.88 -29.00 14.45
CA GLU A 237 19.14 -29.02 15.20
C GLU A 237 19.05 -29.95 16.41
N ALA A 238 17.96 -29.88 17.18
CA ALA A 238 17.72 -30.78 18.31
C ALA A 238 17.55 -32.26 17.90
N GLN A 239 17.04 -32.53 16.69
CA GLN A 239 16.98 -33.89 16.14
C GLN A 239 18.36 -34.39 15.69
N LEU A 240 19.16 -33.52 15.04
CA LEU A 240 20.51 -33.85 14.62
C LEU A 240 21.39 -34.20 15.81
N GLU A 241 21.31 -33.45 16.91
CA GLU A 241 22.12 -33.74 18.10
C GLU A 241 21.72 -35.06 18.75
N ARG A 242 20.42 -35.35 18.90
CA ARG A 242 19.95 -36.66 19.39
C ARG A 242 20.41 -37.82 18.51
N LYS A 243 20.40 -37.63 17.18
CA LYS A 243 20.87 -38.66 16.24
C LYS A 243 22.37 -38.90 16.36
N LYS A 244 23.15 -37.83 16.52
CA LYS A 244 24.59 -37.90 16.79
C LYS A 244 24.88 -38.62 18.10
N GLU A 245 24.16 -38.31 19.17
CA GLU A 245 24.30 -38.99 20.48
C GLU A 245 23.97 -40.49 20.36
N MET A 246 22.87 -40.84 19.69
CA MET A 246 22.52 -42.26 19.43
C MET A 246 23.61 -42.98 18.62
N MET A 247 24.19 -42.34 17.62
CA MET A 247 25.29 -42.91 16.83
C MET A 247 26.54 -43.13 17.68
N ILE A 248 26.90 -42.17 18.54
CA ILE A 248 28.02 -42.29 19.48
C ILE A 248 27.78 -43.46 20.46
N ASN A 249 26.60 -43.54 21.07
CA ASN A 249 26.26 -44.62 22.00
C ASN A 249 26.30 -45.99 21.31
N ARG A 250 25.82 -46.08 20.07
CA ARG A 250 25.88 -47.31 19.27
C ARG A 250 27.32 -47.69 18.92
N PHE A 251 28.18 -46.71 18.62
CA PHE A 251 29.60 -46.93 18.37
C PHE A 251 30.30 -47.50 19.62
N VAL A 252 30.12 -46.89 20.79
CA VAL A 252 30.68 -47.37 22.07
C VAL A 252 30.19 -48.80 22.40
N ALA A 253 28.90 -49.08 22.21
CA ALA A 253 28.35 -50.41 22.45
C ALA A 253 28.96 -51.48 21.51
N MET A 254 29.23 -51.12 20.25
CA MET A 254 29.91 -52.01 19.30
C MET A 254 31.38 -52.23 19.69
N GLU A 255 32.10 -51.22 20.18
CA GLU A 255 33.46 -51.39 20.69
C GLU A 255 33.50 -52.36 21.87
N MET A 256 32.60 -52.20 22.85
CA MET A 256 32.49 -53.11 23.98
C MET A 256 32.17 -54.56 23.55
N ALA A 257 31.27 -54.73 22.58
CA ALA A 257 30.94 -56.04 22.03
C ALA A 257 32.14 -56.69 21.34
N LEU A 258 32.91 -55.92 20.56
CA LEU A 258 34.15 -56.39 19.92
C LEU A 258 35.20 -56.82 20.95
N ASP A 259 35.39 -56.06 22.02
CA ASP A 259 36.33 -56.43 23.09
C ASP A 259 35.87 -57.68 23.84
N THR A 260 34.56 -57.83 24.07
CA THR A 260 33.99 -59.06 24.63
C THR A 260 34.22 -60.25 23.70
N MET A 261 34.00 -60.08 22.38
CA MET A 261 34.26 -61.12 21.38
C MET A 261 35.74 -61.50 21.32
N LYS A 262 36.66 -60.53 21.41
CA LYS A 262 38.12 -60.80 21.50
C LYS A 262 38.44 -61.62 22.75
N ASN A 263 37.89 -61.24 23.90
CA ASN A 263 38.09 -62.00 25.15
C ASN A 263 37.52 -63.42 25.07
N GLN A 264 36.34 -63.60 24.46
CA GLN A 264 35.76 -64.92 24.19
C GLN A 264 36.61 -65.73 23.21
N SER A 265 37.10 -65.11 22.14
CA SER A 265 38.00 -65.75 21.16
C SER A 265 39.30 -66.23 21.83
N ASN A 266 39.90 -65.41 22.70
CA ASN A 266 41.09 -65.77 23.45
C ASN A 266 40.81 -66.92 24.44
N TRP A 267 39.67 -66.88 25.13
CA TRP A 267 39.24 -67.97 26.00
C TRP A 267 39.02 -69.28 25.23
N LEU A 268 38.33 -69.23 24.08
CA LEU A 268 38.11 -70.38 23.19
C LEU A 268 39.43 -70.95 22.67
N ALA A 269 40.36 -70.08 22.24
CA ALA A 269 41.69 -70.51 21.81
C ALA A 269 42.47 -71.20 22.94
N GLY A 270 42.37 -70.69 24.17
CA GLY A 270 42.93 -71.33 25.36
C GLY A 270 42.32 -72.71 25.62
N GLN A 271 40.99 -72.83 25.55
CA GLN A 271 40.27 -74.10 25.70
C GLN A 271 40.64 -75.13 24.63
N LEU A 272 40.74 -74.71 23.37
CA LEU A 272 41.23 -75.55 22.27
C LEU A 272 42.65 -76.04 22.51
N THR A 273 43.53 -75.17 23.02
CA THR A 273 44.92 -75.52 23.34
C THR A 273 44.99 -76.52 24.50
N SER A 274 44.14 -76.36 25.53
CA SER A 274 44.05 -77.32 26.63
C SER A 274 43.42 -78.66 26.21
N ALA A 275 42.45 -78.65 25.31
CA ALA A 275 41.89 -79.88 24.76
C ALA A 275 42.92 -80.61 23.88
N ALA A 276 43.61 -79.89 22.99
CA ALA A 276 44.67 -80.48 22.15
C ALA A 276 45.81 -81.10 22.97
N SER A 277 46.19 -80.48 24.09
CA SER A 277 47.19 -81.05 25.01
C SER A 277 46.65 -82.24 25.82
N ALA A 278 45.38 -82.25 26.22
CA ALA A 278 44.76 -83.42 26.87
C ALA A 278 44.66 -84.65 25.95
N TRP A 279 44.45 -84.44 24.63
CA TRP A 279 44.42 -85.52 23.63
C TRP A 279 45.82 -86.01 23.24
N SER A 280 46.87 -85.26 23.53
CA SER A 280 48.26 -85.65 23.30
C SER A 280 48.79 -86.64 24.35
N TRP A 281 48.08 -86.86 25.46
CA TRP A 281 48.50 -87.68 26.60
C TRP A 281 47.62 -88.93 26.81
N ALA A 282 46.76 -89.26 25.84
CA ALA A 282 45.98 -90.49 25.74
C ALA A 282 46.44 -91.29 24.51
#